data_AF-A0A957ZFM0-F1
#
_entry.id   AF-A0A957ZFM0-F1
#
_cell.length_a   1.000
_cell.length_b   1.000
_cell.length_c   1.000
_cell.angle_alpha   90.00
_cell.angle_beta   90.00
_cell.angle_gamma   90.00
#
_symmetry.space_group_name_H-M   'P 1'
#
loop_
_entity.id
_entity.type
_entity.pdbx_description
1 polymer ?
#
loop_
_entity_poly.entity_id
_entity_poly.type
_entity_poly.pdbx_seq_one_letter_code
_entity_poly.pdbx_strand_id
1 'polypeptide(L)'
;QRSVLTLPGAGDLYVTCQGGRNSRMGRLLGRGERYTEAKRDRMPEETIEGAELALAIGETVEKMVYYQKLNGDALPLLRTMIDIVCNDGEVVIPWEKFFK
;
A
#
# COMPACT_ATOMS: atom_id res chain seq x y z
N GLN A 1 21.55 -15.50 4.32
CA GLN A 1 20.26 -14.79 4.36
C GLN A 1 20.51 -13.30 4.28
N ARG A 2 19.93 -12.59 3.30
CA ARG A 2 19.88 -11.12 3.33
C ARG A 2 18.67 -10.74 4.19
N SER A 3 18.92 -10.04 5.29
CA SER A 3 17.89 -9.63 6.25
C SER A 3 17.20 -8.34 5.79
N VAL A 4 15.90 -8.23 6.02
CA VAL A 4 15.11 -7.00 5.80
C VAL A 4 15.61 -5.82 6.64
N LEU A 5 16.43 -6.06 7.66
CA LEU A 5 16.96 -5.03 8.56
C LEU A 5 18.16 -4.26 7.97
N THR A 6 18.64 -4.62 6.78
CA THR A 6 19.80 -3.97 6.14
C THR A 6 19.39 -2.83 5.21
N LEU A 7 20.36 -2.10 4.66
CA LEU A 7 20.12 -0.92 3.80
C LEU A 7 19.07 -1.16 2.68
N PRO A 8 19.09 -2.28 1.93
CA PRO A 8 18.10 -2.50 0.86
C PRO A 8 16.67 -2.80 1.36
N GLY A 9 16.48 -3.02 2.67
CA GLY A 9 15.17 -3.22 3.28
C GLY A 9 14.80 -2.00 4.12
N ALA A 10 15.14 -2.03 5.41
CA ALA A 10 14.78 -0.99 6.38
C ALA A 10 15.32 0.40 5.99
N GLY A 11 16.53 0.49 5.44
CA GLY A 11 17.11 1.77 5.02
C GLY A 11 16.34 2.39 3.86
N ASP A 12 16.08 1.61 2.81
CA ASP A 12 15.33 2.02 1.63
C ASP A 12 13.87 2.38 1.96
N LEU A 13 13.23 1.59 2.82
CA LEU A 13 11.89 1.88 3.31
C LEU A 13 11.85 3.21 4.07
N TYR A 14 12.81 3.45 4.96
CA TYR A 14 12.87 4.68 5.75
C TYR A 14 12.96 5.93 4.86
N VAL A 15 13.87 5.94 3.88
CA VAL A 15 14.02 7.09 2.97
C VAL A 15 12.80 7.26 2.06
N THR A 16 12.18 6.17 1.63
CA THR A 16 10.94 6.19 0.82
C THR A 16 9.76 6.77 1.58
N CYS A 17 9.62 6.46 2.88
CA CYS A 17 8.57 7.04 3.72
C CYS A 17 8.78 8.54 3.99
N GLN A 18 10.03 9.01 3.98
CA GLN A 18 10.35 10.39 4.35
C GLN A 18 9.97 11.43 3.28
N GLY A 19 9.93 11.04 2.01
CA GLY A 19 9.65 11.95 0.89
C GLY A 19 9.37 11.25 -0.44
N GLY A 20 9.09 12.02 -1.51
CA GLY A 20 8.85 11.48 -2.85
C GLY A 20 7.40 11.20 -3.22
N ARG A 21 7.21 10.50 -4.36
CA ARG A 21 5.91 10.31 -5.02
C ARG A 21 4.96 9.43 -4.20
N ASN A 22 5.46 8.30 -3.68
CA ASN A 22 4.67 7.39 -2.82
C ASN A 22 4.18 8.06 -1.53
N SER A 23 5.05 8.77 -0.81
CA SER A 23 4.66 9.43 0.44
C SER A 23 3.71 10.62 0.20
N ARG A 24 3.81 11.32 -0.94
CA ARG A 24 2.80 12.33 -1.34
C ARG A 24 1.44 11.71 -1.60
N MET A 25 1.36 10.60 -2.35
CA MET A 25 0.10 9.88 -2.52
C MET A 25 -0.47 9.42 -1.18
N GLY A 26 0.36 8.83 -0.32
CA GLY A 26 -0.04 8.43 1.04
C GLY A 26 -0.61 9.58 1.88
N ARG A 27 -0.10 10.80 1.73
CA ARG A 27 -0.65 12.00 2.41
C ARG A 27 -2.02 12.41 1.88
N LEU A 28 -2.29 12.26 0.58
CA LEU A 28 -3.61 12.54 0.00
C LEU A 28 -4.63 11.51 0.50
N LEU A 29 -4.28 10.23 0.42
CA LEU A 29 -5.07 9.14 0.98
C LEU A 29 -5.36 9.37 2.46
N GLY A 30 -4.33 9.70 3.26
CA GLY A 30 -4.49 9.99 4.69
C GLY A 30 -5.38 11.19 5.03
N ARG A 31 -5.76 12.02 4.05
CA ARG A 31 -6.76 13.09 4.20
C ARG A 31 -8.17 12.65 3.83
N GLY A 32 -8.35 11.39 3.41
CA GLY A 32 -9.61 10.81 2.99
C GLY A 32 -9.90 10.90 1.49
N GLU A 33 -8.95 11.39 0.67
CA GLU A 33 -9.12 11.43 -0.78
C GLU A 33 -9.10 9.99 -1.34
N ARG A 34 -10.06 9.62 -2.21
CA ARG A 34 -10.06 8.33 -2.92
C ARG A 34 -8.82 8.22 -3.82
N TYR A 35 -8.34 7.00 -4.07
CA TYR A 35 -7.13 6.83 -4.88
C TYR A 35 -7.32 7.37 -6.30
N THR A 36 -8.46 7.07 -6.93
CA THR A 36 -8.73 7.53 -8.30
C THR A 36 -8.78 9.06 -8.40
N GLU A 37 -9.41 9.72 -7.43
CA GLU A 37 -9.50 11.19 -7.35
C GLU A 37 -8.13 11.82 -7.09
N ALA A 38 -7.40 11.33 -6.09
CA ALA A 38 -6.05 11.82 -5.77
C ALA A 38 -5.09 11.65 -6.98
N LYS A 39 -5.15 10.50 -7.65
CA LYS A 39 -4.32 10.21 -8.83
C LYS A 39 -4.70 11.11 -10.01
N ARG A 40 -5.99 11.30 -10.29
CA ARG A 40 -6.49 12.12 -11.40
C ARG A 40 -6.25 13.61 -11.18
N ASP A 41 -6.61 14.12 -10.01
CA ASP A 41 -6.75 15.58 -9.80
C ASP A 41 -5.47 16.21 -9.23
N ARG A 42 -4.62 15.41 -8.57
CA ARG A 42 -3.44 15.93 -7.83
C ARG A 42 -2.12 15.39 -8.34
N MET A 43 -2.12 14.20 -8.94
CA MET A 43 -0.91 13.51 -9.40
C MET A 43 -1.07 12.88 -10.80
N PRO A 44 -1.68 13.53 -11.81
CA PRO A 44 -2.06 12.90 -13.08
C PRO A 44 -0.87 12.28 -13.84
N GLU A 45 0.23 13.02 -13.94
CA GLU A 45 1.42 12.63 -14.71
C GLU A 45 2.46 11.85 -13.89
N GLU A 46 2.22 11.64 -12.59
CA GLU A 46 3.21 11.01 -11.71
C GLU A 46 3.03 9.50 -11.60
N THR A 47 4.06 8.74 -11.94
CA THR A 47 4.12 7.29 -11.66
C THR A 47 4.29 7.08 -10.16
N ILE A 48 3.33 6.37 -9.54
CA ILE A 48 3.34 6.03 -8.11
C ILE A 48 3.69 4.56 -7.98
N GLU A 49 4.97 4.24 -7.91
CA GLU A 49 5.49 2.87 -7.98
C GLU A 49 4.86 1.91 -6.95
N GLY A 50 4.53 2.39 -5.75
CA GLY A 50 3.84 1.60 -4.73
C GLY A 50 2.39 1.27 -5.11
N ALA A 51 1.69 2.18 -5.78
CA ALA A 51 0.34 1.94 -6.28
C ALA A 51 0.35 1.01 -7.51
N GLU A 52 1.31 1.20 -8.41
CA GLU A 52 1.51 0.29 -9.55
C GLU A 52 1.86 -1.12 -9.10
N LEU A 53 2.69 -1.25 -8.06
CA LEU A 53 2.97 -2.55 -7.45
C LEU A 53 1.68 -3.18 -6.89
N ALA A 54 0.87 -2.41 -6.16
CA ALA A 54 -0.41 -2.91 -5.62
C ALA A 54 -1.35 -3.39 -6.75
N LEU A 55 -1.44 -2.63 -7.86
CA LEU A 55 -2.22 -3.03 -9.04
C LEU A 55 -1.66 -4.32 -9.69
N ALA A 56 -0.33 -4.46 -9.75
CA ALA A 56 0.32 -5.62 -10.34
C ALA A 56 0.16 -6.90 -9.50
N ILE A 57 0.19 -6.79 -8.17
CA ILE A 57 0.19 -7.98 -7.28
C ILE A 57 -1.13 -8.23 -6.58
N GLY A 58 -2.07 -7.28 -6.56
CA GLY A 58 -3.26 -7.30 -5.73
C GLY A 58 -4.11 -8.56 -5.91
N GLU A 59 -4.40 -8.92 -7.16
CA GLU A 59 -5.14 -10.15 -7.48
C GLU A 59 -4.40 -11.41 -7.01
N THR A 60 -3.08 -11.44 -7.16
CA THR A 60 -2.25 -12.57 -6.73
C THR A 60 -2.29 -12.72 -5.21
N VAL A 61 -2.17 -11.61 -4.47
CA VAL A 61 -2.23 -11.61 -3.00
C VAL A 61 -3.60 -12.10 -2.51
N GLU A 62 -4.70 -11.58 -3.05
CA GLU A 62 -6.05 -12.01 -2.64
C GLU A 62 -6.30 -13.49 -2.99
N LYS A 63 -5.83 -13.99 -4.14
CA LYS A 63 -5.85 -15.43 -4.46
C LYS A 63 -5.04 -16.25 -3.45
N MET A 64 -3.85 -15.80 -3.07
CA MET A 64 -3.04 -16.49 -2.07
C MET A 64 -3.72 -16.53 -0.70
N VAL A 65 -4.43 -15.47 -0.30
CA VAL A 65 -5.24 -15.44 0.93
C VAL A 65 -6.42 -16.42 0.81
N TYR A 66 -7.16 -16.38 -0.31
CA TYR A 66 -8.30 -17.27 -0.57
C TYR A 66 -7.92 -18.76 -0.50
N TYR A 67 -6.79 -19.13 -1.13
CA TYR A 67 -6.25 -20.50 -1.08
C TYR A 67 -5.45 -20.81 0.20
N GLN A 68 -5.51 -19.95 1.22
CA GLN A 68 -4.84 -20.12 2.52
C GLN A 68 -3.31 -20.30 2.43
N LYS A 69 -2.68 -19.79 1.37
CA LYS A 69 -1.21 -19.72 1.23
C LYS A 69 -0.62 -18.52 1.98
N LEU A 70 -1.41 -17.48 2.23
CA LEU A 70 -1.08 -16.36 3.09
C LEU A 70 -2.15 -16.20 4.18
N ASN A 71 -1.72 -15.95 5.41
CA ASN A 71 -2.64 -15.55 6.47
C ASN A 71 -3.03 -14.09 6.27
N GLY A 72 -4.25 -13.84 5.76
CA GLY A 72 -4.76 -12.50 5.51
C GLY A 72 -4.88 -11.64 6.78
N ASP A 73 -5.10 -12.26 7.94
CA ASP A 73 -5.20 -11.55 9.23
C ASP A 73 -3.83 -11.04 9.72
N ALA A 74 -2.73 -11.62 9.23
CA ALA A 74 -1.38 -11.15 9.50
C ALA A 74 -0.93 -10.01 8.56
N LEU A 75 -1.76 -9.67 7.56
CA LEU A 75 -1.45 -8.70 6.51
C LEU A 75 -2.49 -7.56 6.41
N PRO A 76 -2.99 -6.99 7.52
CA PRO A 76 -4.09 -6.03 7.47
C PRO A 76 -3.77 -4.79 6.62
N LEU A 77 -2.53 -4.26 6.70
CA LEU A 77 -2.12 -3.10 5.90
C LEU A 77 -2.13 -3.38 4.41
N LEU A 78 -1.50 -4.48 4.00
CA LEU A 78 -1.36 -4.83 2.58
C LEU A 78 -2.74 -5.00 1.95
N ARG A 79 -3.65 -5.70 2.63
CA ARG A 79 -5.01 -5.90 2.13
C ARG A 79 -5.80 -4.61 2.05
N THR A 80 -5.67 -3.73 3.04
CA THR A 80 -6.28 -2.39 2.99
C THR A 80 -5.72 -1.55 1.84
N MET A 81 -4.40 -1.59 1.61
CA MET A 81 -3.80 -0.86 0.47
C MET A 81 -4.24 -1.41 -0.88
N ILE A 82 -4.37 -2.74 -1.02
CA ILE A 82 -4.93 -3.36 -2.22
C ILE A 82 -6.38 -2.90 -2.42
N ASP A 83 -7.19 -2.88 -1.38
CA ASP A 83 -8.58 -2.42 -1.50
C ASP A 83 -8.69 -0.95 -1.93
N ILE A 84 -7.93 -0.07 -1.27
CA ILE A 84 -7.89 1.36 -1.61
C ILE A 84 -7.41 1.59 -3.04
N VAL A 85 -6.36 0.91 -3.49
CA VAL A 85 -5.73 1.19 -4.80
C VAL A 85 -6.43 0.44 -5.94
N CYS A 86 -6.76 -0.83 -5.75
CA CYS A 86 -7.30 -1.69 -6.81
C CYS A 86 -8.82 -1.59 -6.93
N ASN A 87 -9.53 -1.37 -5.82
CA ASN A 87 -11.00 -1.31 -5.79
C ASN A 87 -11.54 0.10 -5.54
N ASP A 88 -10.67 1.10 -5.47
CA ASP A 88 -10.98 2.47 -5.04
C ASP A 88 -11.74 2.51 -3.70
N GLY A 89 -11.38 1.59 -2.80
CA GLY A 89 -11.97 1.41 -1.49
C GLY A 89 -11.84 2.65 -0.58
N GLU A 90 -12.61 2.66 0.51
CA GLU A 90 -12.53 3.78 1.47
C GLU A 90 -11.15 3.80 2.12
N VAL A 91 -10.60 4.99 2.35
CA VAL A 91 -9.31 5.13 3.04
C VAL A 91 -9.49 4.99 4.55
N VAL A 92 -9.85 3.78 4.97
CA VAL A 92 -10.05 3.41 6.37
C VAL A 92 -9.01 2.36 6.74
N ILE A 93 -7.98 2.79 7.46
CA ILE A 93 -6.95 1.89 7.97
C ILE A 93 -7.49 1.16 9.22
N PRO A 94 -7.51 -0.18 9.25
CA PRO A 94 -8.08 -0.92 10.36
C PRO A 94 -7.07 -1.03 11.52
N TRP A 95 -6.75 0.09 12.18
CA TRP A 95 -5.71 0.19 13.22
C TRP A 95 -5.84 -0.89 14.32
N GLU A 96 -7.05 -1.24 14.72
CA GLU A 96 -7.33 -2.30 15.70
C GLU A 96 -6.84 -3.69 15.29
N LYS A 97 -6.61 -3.92 13.99
CA LYS A 97 -6.07 -5.20 13.50
C LYS A 97 -4.54 -5.29 13.60
N PHE A 98 -3.84 -4.18 13.88
CA PHE A 98 -2.38 -4.12 13.89
C PHE A 98 -1.77 -4.41 15.27
N PHE A 99 -2.48 -4.08 16.33
CA PHE A 99 -1.96 -4.11 17.71
C PHE A 99 -2.61 -5.20 18.58
N LYS A 100 -2.98 -6.32 17.95
CA LYS A 100 -3.55 -7.48 18.64
C LYS A 100 -2.50 -8.25 19.46
#